data_AF-A0A4P7WT25-F1
#
_entry.id   AF-A0A4P7WT25-F1
#
_cell.length_a   1.000
_cell.length_b   1.000
_cell.length_c   1.000
_cell.angle_alpha   90.00
_cell.angle_beta   90.00
_cell.angle_gamma   90.00
#
_symmetry.space_group_name_H-M   'P 1'
#
loop_
_entity.id
_entity.type
_entity.pdbx_description
1 polymer ?
#
loop_
_entity_poly.entity_id
_entity_poly.type
_entity_poly.pdbx_seq_one_letter_code
_entity_poly.pdbx_strand_id
1 'polypeptide(L)'
;MKSKIKETNQKRVFLKSYSKFQQIEKAIEALKVSDNNNLQISIIGKFNEDHWDDTKTLIALEEDMETKCKALFEYPIDFGILSNPDIGTLFITGFLVSMFLQEIELKEIGAMLTGPYGILRGLGIDKESAYLSLKALQKGDYLMIIRGFENELKQFEADLK
;
A
#
# COMPACT_ATOMS: atom_id res chain seq x y z
N MET A 1 13.29 26.12 -34.46
CA MET A 1 12.18 26.20 -33.48
C MET A 1 12.55 25.39 -32.25
N LYS A 2 12.78 26.02 -31.09
CA LYS A 2 12.91 25.30 -29.82
C LYS A 2 11.49 24.89 -29.40
N SER A 3 11.17 23.60 -29.52
CA SER A 3 9.94 23.05 -28.95
C SER A 3 9.97 23.28 -27.44
N LYS A 4 9.07 24.11 -26.92
CA LYS A 4 8.74 24.12 -25.49
C LYS A 4 8.03 22.81 -25.22
N ILE A 5 8.79 21.79 -24.85
CA ILE A 5 8.24 20.57 -24.27
C ILE A 5 7.52 21.05 -23.01
N LYS A 6 6.18 21.07 -23.03
CA LYS A 6 5.39 21.17 -21.80
C LYS A 6 5.85 20.00 -20.94
N GLU A 7 6.44 20.26 -19.77
CA GLU A 7 6.63 19.23 -18.76
C GLU A 7 5.26 18.59 -18.55
N THR A 8 5.08 17.38 -19.05
CA THR A 8 3.89 16.60 -18.75
C THR A 8 3.99 16.28 -17.27
N ASN A 9 3.03 16.77 -16.47
CA ASN A 9 2.89 16.37 -15.08
C ASN A 9 2.59 14.86 -15.06
N GLN A 10 3.64 14.06 -15.05
CA GLN A 10 3.53 12.61 -15.02
C GLN A 10 3.21 12.19 -13.59
N LYS A 11 2.25 11.26 -13.46
CA LYS A 11 2.04 10.61 -12.17
C LYS A 11 3.20 9.65 -11.92
N ARG A 12 3.78 9.71 -10.72
CA ARG A 12 4.74 8.71 -10.25
C ARG A 12 4.22 8.01 -8.99
N VAL A 13 4.96 6.99 -8.57
CA VAL A 13 4.69 6.24 -7.36
C VAL A 13 5.78 6.55 -6.34
N PHE A 14 5.33 6.89 -5.13
CA PHE A 14 6.15 6.94 -3.93
C PHE A 14 5.90 5.67 -3.12
N LEU A 15 6.97 5.04 -2.64
CA LEU A 15 6.93 3.82 -1.85
C LEU A 15 7.84 3.99 -0.64
N LYS A 16 7.32 3.71 0.55
CA LYS A 16 8.10 3.72 1.79
C LYS A 16 7.61 2.63 2.73
N SER A 17 8.55 1.96 3.39
CA SER A 17 8.25 1.01 4.46
C SER A 17 8.28 1.68 5.82
N TYR A 18 7.46 1.18 6.74
CA TYR A 18 7.37 1.64 8.11
C TYR A 18 7.29 0.45 9.07
N SER A 19 8.10 0.47 10.12
CA SER A 19 8.10 -0.60 11.14
C SER A 19 6.87 -0.58 12.05
N LYS A 20 6.15 0.55 12.08
CA LYS A 20 5.00 0.75 12.98
C LYS A 20 3.87 1.47 12.26
N PHE A 21 2.64 1.02 12.50
CA PHE A 21 1.44 1.62 11.90
C PHE A 21 1.29 3.11 12.26
N GLN A 22 1.70 3.52 13.47
CA GLN A 22 1.63 4.94 13.88
C GLN A 22 2.51 5.87 13.02
N GLN A 23 3.52 5.34 12.32
CA GLN A 23 4.30 6.15 11.39
C GLN A 23 3.52 6.42 10.10
N ILE A 24 2.63 5.50 9.70
CA ILE A 24 1.71 5.69 8.58
C ILE A 24 0.64 6.71 8.94
N GLU A 25 0.07 6.62 10.15
CA GLU A 25 -0.90 7.60 10.66
C GLU A 25 -0.36 9.02 10.52
N LYS A 26 0.84 9.27 11.07
CA LYS A 26 1.50 10.58 10.97
C LYS A 26 1.81 11.00 9.53
N ALA A 27 2.21 10.05 8.68
CA ALA A 27 2.50 10.33 7.29
C ALA A 27 1.23 10.76 6.53
N ILE A 28 0.08 10.15 6.83
CA ILE A 28 -1.21 10.49 6.21
C ILE A 28 -1.76 11.80 6.77
N GLU A 29 -1.64 12.05 8.08
CA GLU A 29 -1.97 13.35 8.68
C GLU A 29 -1.20 14.50 8.03
N ALA A 30 0.10 14.31 7.75
CA ALA A 30 0.94 15.30 7.09
C ALA A 30 0.50 15.60 5.64
N LEU A 31 -0.08 14.62 4.94
CA LEU A 31 -0.56 14.78 3.57
C LEU A 31 -1.80 15.67 3.44
N LYS A 32 -2.52 15.96 4.54
CA LYS A 32 -3.84 16.62 4.51
C LYS A 32 -4.73 16.02 3.42
N VAL A 33 -4.80 14.68 3.36
CA VAL A 33 -5.51 13.95 2.32
C VAL A 33 -7.00 14.29 2.43
N SER A 34 -7.50 15.07 1.48
CA SER A 34 -8.94 15.30 1.30
C SER A 34 -9.40 14.62 0.01
N ASP A 35 -10.71 14.44 -0.14
CA ASP A 35 -11.37 13.89 -1.35
C ASP A 35 -10.99 14.63 -2.66
N ASN A 36 -10.41 15.83 -2.54
CA ASN A 36 -9.98 16.67 -3.66
C ASN A 36 -8.49 16.54 -4.03
N ASN A 37 -7.69 15.72 -3.34
CA ASN A 37 -6.28 15.54 -3.69
C ASN A 37 -6.13 14.44 -4.77
N ASN A 38 -5.30 14.68 -5.79
CA ASN A 38 -5.04 13.68 -6.85
C ASN A 38 -4.19 12.48 -6.40
N LEU A 39 -4.00 12.33 -5.09
CA LEU A 39 -3.20 11.31 -4.45
C LEU A 39 -4.04 10.07 -4.19
N GLN A 40 -3.59 8.95 -4.72
CA GLN A 40 -4.15 7.63 -4.42
C GLN A 40 -3.20 6.95 -3.45
N ILE A 41 -3.73 6.48 -2.32
CA ILE A 41 -2.93 5.88 -1.26
C ILE A 41 -3.32 4.41 -1.12
N SER A 42 -2.33 3.56 -0.86
CA SER A 42 -2.55 2.20 -0.41
C SER A 42 -1.60 1.85 0.70
N ILE A 43 -2.09 1.05 1.64
CA ILE A 43 -1.29 0.48 2.72
C ILE A 43 -1.36 -1.03 2.59
N ILE A 44 -0.21 -1.69 2.73
CA ILE A 44 -0.10 -3.14 2.78
C ILE A 44 0.61 -3.49 4.08
N GLY A 45 0.07 -4.46 4.80
CA GLY A 45 0.72 -4.98 6.00
C GLY A 45 0.50 -6.48 6.13
N LYS A 46 1.36 -7.12 6.91
CA LYS A 46 1.27 -8.53 7.26
C LYS A 46 0.62 -8.67 8.63
N PHE A 47 -0.31 -9.61 8.79
CA PHE A 47 -0.78 -10.01 10.12
C PHE A 47 0.26 -10.90 10.79
N ASN A 48 0.48 -10.69 12.09
CA ASN A 48 1.43 -11.50 12.83
C ASN A 48 0.77 -12.83 13.23
N GLU A 49 1.24 -13.94 12.65
CA GLU A 49 0.58 -15.25 12.75
C GLU A 49 0.98 -16.06 14.00
N ASP A 50 1.92 -15.54 14.80
CA ASP A 50 2.59 -16.28 15.87
C ASP A 50 1.66 -16.75 17.01
N HIS A 51 0.43 -16.21 17.11
CA HIS A 51 -0.49 -16.45 18.24
C HIS A 51 -1.95 -16.74 17.81
N TRP A 52 -2.16 -17.36 16.65
CA TRP A 52 -3.50 -17.65 16.11
C TRP A 52 -4.13 -18.93 16.68
N ASP A 53 -4.31 -18.99 18.00
CA ASP A 53 -4.87 -20.18 18.65
C ASP A 53 -6.42 -20.29 18.52
N ASP A 54 -7.14 -19.23 18.11
CA ASP A 54 -8.57 -19.35 17.76
C ASP A 54 -9.03 -18.46 16.58
N THR A 55 -10.06 -18.93 15.86
CA THR A 55 -10.67 -18.26 14.70
C THR A 55 -11.39 -16.95 15.05
N LYS A 56 -11.89 -16.80 16.28
CA LYS A 56 -12.58 -15.57 16.71
C LYS A 56 -11.60 -14.41 16.87
N THR A 57 -10.38 -14.72 17.29
CA THR A 57 -9.26 -13.78 17.47
C THR A 57 -8.80 -13.26 16.12
N LEU A 58 -8.83 -14.11 15.08
CA LEU A 58 -8.50 -13.70 13.71
C LEU A 58 -9.53 -12.70 13.17
N ILE A 59 -10.83 -13.04 13.22
CA ILE A 59 -11.90 -12.14 12.74
C ILE A 59 -11.86 -10.79 13.46
N ALA A 60 -11.69 -10.79 14.78
CA ALA A 60 -11.60 -9.55 15.54
C ALA A 60 -10.37 -8.71 15.18
N LEU A 61 -9.23 -9.35 14.87
CA LEU A 61 -8.01 -8.66 14.44
C LEU A 61 -8.18 -8.05 13.04
N GLU A 62 -8.83 -8.78 12.13
CA GLU A 62 -9.14 -8.32 10.78
C GLU A 62 -10.08 -7.11 10.83
N GLU A 63 -11.17 -7.19 11.61
CA GLU A 63 -12.12 -6.09 11.82
C GLU A 63 -11.48 -4.85 12.48
N ASP A 64 -10.60 -5.05 13.48
CA ASP A 64 -9.85 -3.95 14.13
C ASP A 64 -8.90 -3.27 13.14
N MET A 65 -8.20 -4.05 12.31
CA MET A 65 -7.30 -3.51 11.30
C MET A 65 -8.05 -2.78 10.18
N GLU A 66 -9.18 -3.33 9.72
CA GLU A 66 -10.06 -2.66 8.75
C GLU A 66 -10.56 -1.33 9.32
N THR A 67 -11.03 -1.33 10.57
CA THR A 67 -11.50 -0.13 11.27
C THR A 67 -10.39 0.91 11.40
N LYS A 68 -9.18 0.50 11.82
CA LYS A 68 -8.00 1.37 11.87
C LYS A 68 -7.67 1.97 10.52
N CYS A 69 -7.65 1.15 9.46
CA CYS A 69 -7.35 1.62 8.11
C CYS A 69 -8.38 2.63 7.62
N LYS A 70 -9.68 2.34 7.80
CA LYS A 70 -10.77 3.24 7.41
C LYS A 70 -10.72 4.57 8.16
N ALA A 71 -10.30 4.58 9.42
CA ALA A 71 -10.15 5.80 10.21
C ALA A 71 -9.05 6.75 9.69
N LEU A 72 -8.13 6.29 8.84
CA LEU A 72 -7.09 7.13 8.25
C LEU A 72 -7.59 8.05 7.13
N PHE A 73 -8.77 7.77 6.58
CA PHE A 73 -9.28 8.44 5.40
C PHE A 73 -10.64 9.06 5.70
N GLU A 74 -10.84 10.30 5.26
CA GLU A 74 -12.13 11.01 5.40
C GLU A 74 -13.20 10.50 4.42
N TYR A 75 -12.82 9.60 3.50
CA TYR A 75 -13.66 9.03 2.46
C TYR A 75 -13.65 7.50 2.53
N PRO A 76 -14.67 6.82 1.98
CA PRO A 76 -14.71 5.36 1.94
C PRO A 76 -13.50 4.79 1.21
N ILE A 77 -12.81 3.85 1.85
CA ILE A 77 -11.67 3.18 1.29
C ILE A 77 -11.89 1.67 1.28
N ASP A 78 -11.45 1.03 0.20
CA ASP A 78 -11.49 -0.42 0.08
C ASP A 78 -10.51 -1.06 1.06
N PHE A 79 -10.85 -2.27 1.51
CA PHE A 79 -10.03 -3.11 2.35
C PHE A 79 -10.14 -4.56 1.87
N GLY A 80 -9.05 -5.29 1.94
CA GLY A 80 -8.96 -6.67 1.47
C GLY A 80 -7.92 -7.47 2.24
N ILE A 81 -8.16 -8.77 2.34
CA ILE A 81 -7.26 -9.72 3.01
C ILE A 81 -7.00 -10.87 2.06
N LEU A 82 -5.76 -11.34 2.01
CA LEU A 82 -5.35 -12.49 1.23
C LEU A 82 -4.16 -13.20 1.86
N SER A 83 -3.94 -14.46 1.50
CA SER A 83 -2.77 -15.22 1.93
C SER A 83 -1.79 -15.38 0.78
N ASN A 84 -0.56 -14.89 0.98
CA ASN A 84 0.54 -15.07 0.04
C ASN A 84 1.54 -16.11 0.56
N PRO A 85 1.96 -17.10 -0.23
CA PRO A 85 2.85 -18.18 0.23
C PRO A 85 4.26 -17.72 0.65
N ASP A 86 4.77 -16.62 0.11
CA ASP A 86 6.12 -16.12 0.43
C ASP A 86 6.14 -15.10 1.57
N ILE A 87 4.98 -14.53 1.92
CA ILE A 87 4.91 -13.41 2.88
C ILE A 87 4.08 -13.80 4.11
N GLY A 88 2.98 -14.51 3.92
CA GLY A 88 1.95 -14.80 4.92
C GLY A 88 0.64 -14.11 4.59
N THR A 89 -0.21 -13.94 5.59
CA THR A 89 -1.50 -13.27 5.45
C THR A 89 -1.33 -11.76 5.48
N LEU A 90 -1.85 -11.12 4.45
CA LEU A 90 -1.72 -9.70 4.18
C LEU A 90 -3.09 -9.04 4.28
N PHE A 91 -3.10 -7.83 4.79
CA PHE A 91 -4.16 -6.88 4.48
C PHE A 91 -3.66 -5.84 3.47
N ILE A 92 -4.57 -5.36 2.65
CA ILE A 92 -4.40 -4.22 1.76
C ILE A 92 -5.56 -3.27 1.98
N THR A 93 -5.30 -1.97 2.00
CA THR A 93 -6.34 -0.93 1.91
C THR A 93 -5.98 0.09 0.83
N GLY A 94 -6.99 0.67 0.19
CA GLY A 94 -6.83 1.71 -0.81
C GLY A 94 -6.86 1.26 -2.26
N PHE A 95 -6.34 2.10 -3.15
CA PHE A 95 -6.53 1.94 -4.61
C PHE A 95 -5.98 0.62 -5.19
N LEU A 96 -5.09 -0.08 -4.48
CA LEU A 96 -4.53 -1.36 -4.90
C LEU A 96 -5.36 -2.57 -4.51
N VAL A 97 -6.38 -2.45 -3.66
CA VAL A 97 -7.19 -3.59 -3.21
C VAL A 97 -7.74 -4.38 -4.39
N SER A 98 -8.39 -3.69 -5.34
CA SER A 98 -8.93 -4.32 -6.55
C SER A 98 -7.87 -5.07 -7.37
N MET A 99 -6.64 -4.55 -7.45
CA MET A 99 -5.54 -5.19 -8.18
C MET A 99 -4.98 -6.41 -7.46
N PHE A 100 -4.93 -6.40 -6.13
CA PHE A 100 -4.48 -7.55 -5.34
C PHE A 100 -5.53 -8.67 -5.32
N LEU A 101 -6.81 -8.32 -5.16
CA LEU A 101 -7.92 -9.26 -5.11
C LEU A 101 -8.45 -9.68 -6.48
N GLN A 102 -7.95 -9.09 -7.56
CA GLN A 102 -8.34 -9.50 -8.91
C GLN A 102 -7.95 -10.97 -9.13
N GLU A 103 -8.92 -11.79 -9.51
CA GLU A 103 -8.68 -13.20 -9.81
C GLU A 103 -8.22 -13.42 -11.24
N ILE A 104 -7.20 -14.27 -11.40
CA ILE A 104 -6.78 -14.86 -12.67
C ILE A 104 -6.76 -16.37 -12.44
N GLU A 105 -7.50 -17.12 -13.26
CA GLU A 105 -7.60 -18.58 -13.14
C GLU A 105 -7.99 -19.04 -11.72
N LEU A 106 -9.02 -18.39 -11.13
CA LEU A 106 -9.55 -18.66 -9.78
C LEU A 106 -8.56 -18.37 -8.63
N LYS A 107 -7.53 -17.58 -8.90
CA LYS A 107 -6.56 -17.17 -7.89
C LYS A 107 -6.32 -15.67 -7.93
N GLU A 108 -6.48 -15.03 -6.79
CA GLU A 108 -6.16 -13.61 -6.61
C GLU A 108 -4.68 -13.35 -6.96
N ILE A 109 -4.41 -12.28 -7.72
CA ILE A 109 -3.06 -11.92 -8.13
C ILE A 109 -2.16 -11.79 -6.89
N GLY A 110 -2.63 -11.13 -5.82
CA GLY A 110 -1.88 -10.95 -4.58
C GLY A 110 -1.54 -12.26 -3.84
N ALA A 111 -2.37 -13.30 -4.00
CA ALA A 111 -2.16 -14.62 -3.42
C ALA A 111 -1.19 -15.51 -4.23
N MET A 112 -0.80 -15.08 -5.44
CA MET A 112 0.22 -15.76 -6.23
C MET A 112 1.63 -15.52 -5.68
N LEU A 113 2.51 -16.52 -5.82
CA LEU A 113 3.91 -16.49 -5.33
C LEU A 113 4.63 -15.17 -5.67
N THR A 114 4.61 -14.78 -6.95
CA THR A 114 5.24 -13.54 -7.43
C THR A 114 4.26 -12.38 -7.60
N GLY A 115 3.04 -12.52 -7.08
CA GLY A 115 1.94 -11.56 -7.26
C GLY A 115 2.27 -10.15 -6.78
N PRO A 116 2.54 -9.97 -5.46
CA PRO A 116 2.90 -8.68 -4.91
C PRO A 116 4.11 -8.05 -5.63
N TYR A 117 5.12 -8.85 -5.98
CA TYR A 117 6.27 -8.37 -6.77
C TYR A 117 5.82 -7.84 -8.14
N GLY A 118 5.01 -8.61 -8.86
CA GLY A 118 4.48 -8.24 -10.18
C GLY A 118 3.66 -6.95 -10.13
N ILE A 119 2.82 -6.78 -9.09
CA ILE A 119 2.04 -5.57 -8.87
C ILE A 119 2.96 -4.36 -8.68
N LEU A 120 3.92 -4.42 -7.76
CA LEU A 120 4.86 -3.31 -7.53
C LEU A 120 5.64 -2.95 -8.80
N ARG A 121 6.10 -3.96 -9.54
CA ARG A 121 6.79 -3.76 -10.82
C ARG A 121 5.88 -3.13 -11.88
N GLY A 122 4.60 -3.54 -11.95
CA GLY A 122 3.59 -2.96 -12.84
C GLY A 122 3.27 -1.50 -12.52
N LEU A 123 3.44 -1.09 -11.26
CA LEU A 123 3.35 0.31 -10.83
C LEU A 123 4.57 1.16 -11.21
N GLY A 124 5.61 0.56 -11.79
CA GLY A 124 6.83 1.24 -12.20
C GLY A 124 7.93 1.33 -11.13
N ILE A 125 7.75 0.68 -9.98
CA ILE A 125 8.77 0.59 -8.93
C ILE A 125 9.93 -0.25 -9.45
N ASP A 126 11.18 0.21 -9.28
CA ASP A 126 12.38 -0.50 -9.75
C ASP A 126 12.56 -1.88 -9.07
N LYS A 127 13.41 -2.75 -9.64
CA LYS A 127 13.53 -4.15 -9.18
C LYS A 127 14.05 -4.25 -7.75
N GLU A 128 15.02 -3.40 -7.41
CA GLU A 128 15.67 -3.40 -6.12
C GLU A 128 14.72 -2.89 -5.05
N SER A 129 14.06 -1.75 -5.31
CA SER A 129 13.06 -1.21 -4.40
C SER A 129 11.89 -2.17 -4.18
N ALA A 130 11.35 -2.79 -5.24
CA ALA A 130 10.27 -3.76 -5.10
C ALA A 130 10.70 -4.96 -4.22
N TYR A 131 11.91 -5.49 -4.45
CA TYR A 131 12.45 -6.58 -3.66
C TYR A 131 12.66 -6.20 -2.18
N LEU A 132 13.24 -5.03 -1.91
CA LEU A 132 13.45 -4.53 -0.54
C LEU A 132 12.12 -4.32 0.20
N SER A 133 11.09 -3.83 -0.50
CA SER A 133 9.76 -3.64 0.10
C SER A 133 9.08 -4.96 0.45
N LEU A 134 9.20 -6.00 -0.38
CA LEU A 134 8.69 -7.32 -0.02
C LEU A 134 9.43 -7.93 1.16
N LYS A 135 10.76 -7.75 1.23
CA LYS A 135 11.54 -8.13 2.41
C LYS A 135 11.12 -7.40 3.67
N ALA A 136 10.73 -6.13 3.56
CA ALA A 136 10.19 -5.37 4.68
C ALA A 136 8.85 -5.97 5.14
N LEU A 137 7.92 -6.23 4.22
CA LEU A 137 6.64 -6.91 4.54
C LEU A 137 6.84 -8.26 5.22
N GLN A 138 7.78 -9.08 4.73
CA GLN A 138 8.09 -10.38 5.32
C GLN A 138 8.53 -10.28 6.78
N LYS A 139 9.18 -9.16 7.15
CA LYS A 139 9.63 -8.86 8.52
C LYS A 139 8.53 -8.24 9.40
N GLY A 140 7.34 -8.00 8.85
CA GLY A 140 6.23 -7.37 9.55
C GLY A 140 6.19 -5.84 9.44
N ASP A 141 7.05 -5.23 8.61
CA ASP A 141 6.90 -3.81 8.29
C ASP A 141 5.64 -3.61 7.42
N TYR A 142 5.11 -2.40 7.44
CA TYR A 142 4.05 -1.94 6.57
C TYR A 142 4.63 -1.25 5.34
N LEU A 143 3.96 -1.34 4.20
CA LEU A 143 4.26 -0.53 3.02
C LEU A 143 3.18 0.52 2.84
N MET A 144 3.59 1.76 2.64
CA MET A 144 2.73 2.83 2.16
C MET A 144 3.11 3.15 0.72
N ILE A 145 2.12 3.11 -0.16
CA ILE A 145 2.24 3.38 -1.59
C ILE A 145 1.37 4.58 -1.90
N ILE A 146 1.95 5.62 -2.51
CA ILE A 146 1.21 6.80 -2.94
C ILE A 146 1.44 6.99 -4.43
N ARG A 147 0.35 7.16 -5.19
CA ARG A 147 0.39 7.53 -6.60
C ARG A 147 -0.18 8.93 -6.77
N GLY A 148 0.60 9.83 -7.35
CA GLY A 148 0.26 11.24 -7.43
C GLY A 148 1.08 11.98 -8.47
N PHE A 149 0.79 13.26 -8.68
CA PHE A 149 1.62 14.09 -9.55
C PHE A 149 2.97 14.42 -8.89
N GLU A 150 4.00 14.61 -9.71
CA GLU A 150 5.37 14.86 -9.26
C GLU A 150 5.49 16.00 -8.22
N ASN A 151 4.79 17.10 -8.46
CA ASN A 151 4.80 18.28 -7.60
C ASN A 151 4.17 18.00 -6.23
N GLU A 152 3.05 17.28 -6.19
CA GLU A 152 2.36 16.89 -4.95
C GLU A 152 3.24 15.93 -4.14
N LEU A 153 3.86 14.94 -4.81
CA LEU A 153 4.74 13.97 -4.15
C LEU A 153 6.04 14.58 -3.65
N LYS A 154 6.65 15.51 -4.40
CA LYS A 154 7.85 16.23 -3.95
C LYS A 154 7.60 17.06 -2.70
N GLN A 155 6.46 17.73 -2.62
CA GLN A 155 6.07 18.49 -1.44
C GLN A 155 5.96 17.55 -0.24
N PHE A 156 5.24 16.44 -0.40
CA PHE A 156 5.10 15.44 0.66
C PHE A 156 6.43 14.84 1.12
N GLU A 157 7.33 14.49 0.19
CA GLU A 157 8.65 13.97 0.52
C GLU A 157 9.51 14.96 1.32
N ALA A 158 9.33 16.26 1.09
CA ALA A 158 9.99 17.31 1.87
C ALA A 158 9.43 17.38 3.29
N ASP A 159 8.11 17.21 3.45
CA ASP A 159 7.42 17.26 4.74
C ASP A 159 7.64 15.99 5.60
N LEU A 160 8.12 14.90 4.98
CA LEU A 160 8.47 13.63 5.63
C LEU A 160 9.89 13.59 6.25
N LYS A 161 10.73 14.60 6.00
CA LYS A 161 12.11 14.69 6.51
C LYS A 161 12.17 15.36 7.87
#